data_AF-A0A9D7WLN8-F1
#
_entry.id   AF-A0A9D7WLN8-F1
#
_cell.length_a   1.000
_cell.length_b   1.000
_cell.length_c   1.000
_cell.angle_alpha   90.00
_cell.angle_beta   90.00
_cell.angle_gamma   90.00
#
_symmetry.space_group_name_H-M   'P 1'
#
loop_
_entity.id
_entity.type
_entity.pdbx_description
1 polymer ?
#
loop_
_entity_poly.entity_id
_entity_poly.type
_entity_poly.pdbx_seq_one_letter_code
_entity_poly.pdbx_strand_id
1 'polypeptide(L)'
;MLDGAGASTFLDLIDERNQEEIKKNSKIIDTSKENNEVPFANTARDQNKKNVVFIDSAVSDYETIINSFKENTEFYLINSNEDGFKRISEILNDRNDIDGLHIIGHGSAGEILFGNAFLNNQTITNYQSTLASIGQSLTTSGDILFYGCNVASTDQGEILIKKISEITKADIAASDDITGKSGDWELEKKYGIIETENVKVLGYEDDLYQDGIS
;
A
#
# COMPACT_ATOMS: atom_id res chain seq x y z
N MET A 1 54.66 11.39 13.96
CA MET A 1 54.86 10.04 14.51
C MET A 1 53.87 9.88 15.65
N LEU A 2 53.09 8.80 15.56
CA LEU A 2 52.20 8.30 16.61
C LEU A 2 53.00 8.05 17.89
N ASP A 3 52.43 8.36 19.05
CA ASP A 3 52.60 7.57 20.27
C ASP A 3 51.28 7.64 21.05
N GLY A 4 50.74 6.47 21.38
CA GLY A 4 49.43 6.30 22.00
C GLY A 4 49.49 5.69 23.40
N ALA A 5 48.28 5.60 23.96
CA ALA A 5 47.82 4.84 25.13
C ALA A 5 47.95 5.47 26.53
N GLY A 6 46.78 5.68 27.13
CA GLY A 6 46.56 5.87 28.56
C GLY A 6 45.06 5.85 28.84
N ALA A 7 44.54 4.69 29.25
CA ALA A 7 43.14 4.42 29.50
C ALA A 7 42.52 5.38 30.53
N SER A 8 41.35 5.96 30.24
CA SER A 8 40.52 6.62 31.26
C SER A 8 39.50 5.61 31.77
N THR A 9 39.77 5.09 32.97
CA THR A 9 38.87 4.28 33.78
C THR A 9 37.63 5.11 34.09
N PHE A 10 36.53 4.77 33.42
CA PHE A 10 35.19 5.06 33.93
C PHE A 10 34.94 4.13 35.12
N LEU A 11 34.15 4.59 36.09
CA LEU A 11 33.78 3.93 37.36
C LEU A 11 34.72 4.19 38.53
N ASP A 12 34.61 5.39 39.10
CA ASP A 12 34.45 5.50 40.55
C ASP A 12 33.43 6.62 40.80
N LEU A 13 32.52 6.38 41.75
CA LEU A 13 31.36 7.21 42.15
C LEU A 13 29.99 6.75 41.59
N ILE A 14 29.59 5.53 41.90
CA ILE A 14 28.16 5.22 42.13
C ILE A 14 28.04 4.45 43.44
N ASP A 15 27.29 5.04 44.37
CA ASP A 15 26.92 4.58 45.72
C ASP A 15 26.17 3.23 45.67
N GLU A 16 26.50 2.32 46.60
CA GLU A 16 26.24 0.86 46.55
C GLU A 16 24.78 0.41 46.79
N ARG A 17 23.80 1.30 46.85
CA ARG A 17 22.46 0.94 47.39
C ARG A 17 21.37 0.51 46.41
N ASN A 18 21.64 0.46 45.11
CA ASN A 18 20.67 -0.01 44.09
C ASN A 18 21.19 -1.16 43.19
N GLN A 19 22.05 -2.04 43.72
CA GLN A 19 22.67 -3.13 42.94
C GLN A 19 21.85 -4.43 42.80
N GLU A 20 20.64 -4.53 43.34
CA GLU A 20 19.82 -5.76 43.19
C GLU A 20 18.74 -5.71 42.11
N GLU A 21 18.26 -4.53 41.67
CA GLU A 21 17.29 -4.46 40.55
C GLU A 21 17.94 -4.41 39.15
N ILE A 22 19.24 -4.11 39.06
CA ILE A 22 19.94 -3.97 37.76
C ILE A 22 20.58 -5.30 37.29
N LYS A 23 20.71 -6.32 38.17
CA LYS A 23 21.43 -7.56 37.85
C LYS A 23 20.68 -8.62 37.03
N LYS A 24 19.39 -8.43 36.69
CA LYS A 24 18.69 -9.38 35.79
C LYS A 24 18.79 -9.03 34.30
N ASN A 25 19.20 -7.82 33.95
CA ASN A 25 18.98 -7.29 32.59
C ASN A 25 20.22 -6.83 31.81
N SER A 26 21.43 -7.30 32.14
CA SER A 26 22.59 -6.97 31.31
C SER A 26 23.55 -8.15 31.15
N LYS A 27 23.42 -8.87 30.03
CA LYS A 27 24.54 -9.55 29.36
C LYS A 27 24.76 -8.88 28.01
N ILE A 28 25.63 -7.88 28.11
CA ILE A 28 26.54 -7.26 27.15
C ILE A 28 26.66 -8.01 25.81
N ILE A 29 26.37 -7.25 24.74
CA ILE A 29 26.61 -7.53 23.32
C ILE A 29 28.04 -7.10 22.99
N ASP A 30 28.75 -7.89 22.19
CA ASP A 30 29.83 -7.43 21.29
C ASP A 30 30.01 -8.53 20.21
N THR A 31 30.01 -8.32 18.89
CA THR A 31 30.65 -7.27 18.08
C THR A 31 30.10 -7.29 16.63
N SER A 32 29.96 -6.09 16.05
CA SER A 32 30.18 -5.74 14.62
C SER A 32 29.17 -6.16 13.52
N LYS A 33 28.16 -5.30 13.27
CA LYS A 33 28.04 -4.41 12.08
C LYS A 33 26.66 -3.75 12.09
N GLU A 34 26.65 -2.45 11.81
CA GLU A 34 25.49 -1.55 11.80
C GLU A 34 24.32 -2.09 10.98
N ASN A 35 23.10 -2.03 11.54
CA ASN A 35 21.93 -1.29 11.04
C ASN A 35 20.72 -1.61 11.96
N ASN A 36 20.30 -0.61 12.73
CA ASN A 36 19.24 -0.73 13.73
C ASN A 36 17.85 -0.71 13.07
N GLU A 37 17.16 -1.85 13.03
CA GLU A 37 15.69 -1.89 13.10
C GLU A 37 15.28 -2.86 14.21
N VAL A 38 14.50 -2.35 15.16
CA VAL A 38 14.02 -3.11 16.32
C VAL A 38 12.75 -3.86 15.90
N PRO A 39 12.72 -5.21 15.88
CA PRO A 39 11.65 -5.98 15.23
C PRO A 39 10.26 -5.92 15.90
N PHE A 40 10.16 -5.31 17.09
CA PHE A 40 8.96 -5.35 17.92
C PHE A 40 8.11 -4.06 17.87
N ALA A 41 8.60 -3.00 17.23
CA ALA A 41 7.85 -1.74 17.09
C ALA A 41 6.97 -1.69 15.84
N ASN A 42 7.35 -2.38 14.76
CA ASN A 42 6.62 -2.34 13.49
C ASN A 42 5.34 -3.21 13.51
N THR A 43 5.34 -4.31 14.26
CA THR A 43 4.22 -5.25 14.30
C THR A 43 2.97 -4.68 14.96
N ALA A 44 3.11 -3.76 15.93
CA ALA A 44 1.96 -3.09 16.55
C ALA A 44 1.40 -1.93 15.69
N ARG A 45 2.23 -1.32 14.84
CA ARG A 45 1.84 -0.23 13.94
C ARG A 45 1.03 -0.75 12.75
N ASP A 46 1.35 -1.95 12.28
CA ASP A 46 0.65 -2.62 11.18
C ASP A 46 -0.77 -3.11 11.52
N GLN A 47 -1.08 -3.31 12.80
CA GLN A 47 -2.40 -3.76 13.25
C GLN A 47 -3.45 -2.64 13.30
N ASN A 48 -3.04 -1.39 13.06
CA ASN A 48 -3.91 -0.22 13.19
C ASN A 48 -3.90 0.68 11.93
N LYS A 49 -3.40 0.17 10.80
CA LYS A 49 -3.47 0.87 9.52
C LYS A 49 -4.92 0.87 9.00
N LYS A 50 -5.42 2.05 8.65
CA LYS A 50 -6.78 2.23 8.12
C LYS A 50 -6.77 1.97 6.62
N ASN A 51 -7.24 0.78 6.24
CA ASN A 51 -7.41 0.38 4.85
C ASN A 51 -8.86 0.49 4.42
N VAL A 52 -9.10 1.02 3.23
CA VAL A 52 -10.43 1.06 2.59
C VAL A 52 -10.32 0.36 1.24
N VAL A 53 -11.24 -0.56 0.98
CA VAL A 53 -11.26 -1.37 -0.23
C VAL A 53 -12.49 -1.03 -1.06
N PHE A 54 -12.26 -0.67 -2.32
CA PHE A 54 -13.30 -0.46 -3.31
C PHE A 54 -13.22 -1.58 -4.35
N ILE A 55 -14.35 -2.24 -4.60
CA ILE A 55 -14.42 -3.36 -5.53
C ILE A 55 -15.48 -3.08 -6.59
N ASP A 56 -15.14 -3.26 -7.86
CA ASP A 56 -16.09 -3.19 -8.94
C ASP A 56 -17.03 -4.40 -8.88
N SER A 57 -18.33 -4.14 -8.87
CA SER A 57 -19.37 -5.19 -8.88
C SER A 57 -19.36 -6.08 -10.12
N ALA A 58 -18.65 -5.68 -11.19
CA ALA A 58 -18.43 -6.51 -12.37
C ALA A 58 -17.37 -7.61 -12.16
N VAL A 59 -16.55 -7.51 -11.11
CA VAL A 59 -15.58 -8.56 -10.75
C VAL A 59 -16.34 -9.80 -10.27
N SER A 60 -16.09 -10.94 -10.90
CA SER A 60 -16.66 -12.23 -10.49
C SER A 60 -16.25 -12.58 -9.06
N ASP A 61 -17.12 -13.27 -8.31
CA ASP A 61 -16.81 -13.83 -6.97
C ASP A 61 -16.09 -12.84 -6.01
N TYR A 62 -16.51 -11.56 -6.02
CA TYR A 62 -15.91 -10.54 -5.17
C TYR A 62 -16.05 -10.85 -3.68
N GLU A 63 -16.97 -11.73 -3.30
CA GLU A 63 -17.10 -12.23 -1.92
C GLU A 63 -15.84 -12.98 -1.46
N THR A 64 -15.20 -13.78 -2.33
CA THR A 64 -13.93 -14.46 -2.01
C THR A 64 -12.80 -13.45 -1.77
N ILE A 65 -12.81 -12.34 -2.53
CA ILE A 65 -11.87 -11.23 -2.36
C ILE A 65 -12.10 -10.56 -1.00
N ILE A 66 -13.35 -10.23 -0.66
CA ILE A 66 -13.72 -9.63 0.64
C ILE A 66 -13.23 -10.51 1.80
N ASN A 67 -13.45 -11.82 1.70
CA ASN A 67 -13.05 -12.79 2.74
C ASN A 67 -11.53 -12.94 2.91
N SER A 68 -10.73 -12.35 2.01
CA SER A 68 -9.26 -12.40 2.05
C SER A 68 -8.62 -11.26 2.85
N PHE A 69 -9.41 -10.25 3.25
CA PHE A 69 -8.93 -9.21 4.15
C PHE A 69 -9.29 -9.50 5.62
N LYS A 70 -8.72 -8.70 6.54
CA LYS A 70 -8.98 -8.77 7.98
C LYS A 70 -10.45 -8.39 8.28
N GLU A 71 -11.02 -8.93 9.35
CA GLU A 71 -12.44 -8.78 9.73
C GLU A 71 -12.93 -7.32 9.90
N ASN A 72 -12.03 -6.35 10.06
CA ASN A 72 -12.36 -4.92 10.25
C ASN A 72 -12.04 -4.04 9.03
N THR A 73 -11.79 -4.64 7.85
CA THR A 73 -11.60 -3.88 6.62
C THR A 73 -12.93 -3.28 6.14
N GLU A 74 -12.91 -2.01 5.74
CA GLU A 74 -14.07 -1.32 5.18
C GLU A 74 -14.15 -1.54 3.68
N PHE A 75 -15.33 -1.94 3.20
CA PHE A 75 -15.55 -2.29 1.80
C PHE A 75 -16.67 -1.46 1.17
N TYR A 76 -16.47 -1.09 -0.08
CA TYR A 76 -17.47 -0.45 -0.92
C TYR A 76 -17.55 -1.12 -2.28
N LEU A 77 -18.74 -1.57 -2.65
CA LEU A 77 -19.02 -2.04 -4.00
C LEU A 77 -19.37 -0.85 -4.90
N ILE A 78 -18.74 -0.80 -6.06
CA ILE A 78 -18.99 0.19 -7.10
C ILE A 78 -19.82 -0.45 -8.20
N ASN A 79 -20.93 0.17 -8.55
CA ASN A 79 -21.80 -0.33 -9.61
C ASN A 79 -21.12 -0.19 -10.98
N SER A 80 -21.26 -1.20 -11.82
CA SER A 80 -20.66 -1.20 -13.17
C SER A 80 -21.18 -0.08 -14.10
N ASN A 81 -22.26 0.62 -13.71
CA ASN A 81 -22.84 1.72 -14.47
C ASN A 81 -22.55 3.12 -13.90
N GLU A 82 -21.70 3.24 -12.88
CA GLU A 82 -21.28 4.51 -12.29
C GLU A 82 -19.80 4.79 -12.50
N ASP A 83 -19.41 6.07 -12.41
CA ASP A 83 -18.00 6.47 -12.49
C ASP A 83 -17.33 6.15 -11.15
N GLY A 84 -16.55 5.08 -11.13
CA GLY A 84 -15.99 4.56 -9.89
C GLY A 84 -15.05 5.53 -9.19
N PHE A 85 -14.26 6.31 -9.92
CA PHE A 85 -13.33 7.28 -9.32
C PHE A 85 -14.08 8.45 -8.68
N LYS A 86 -15.13 8.96 -9.33
CA LYS A 86 -16.00 9.96 -8.70
C LYS A 86 -16.67 9.39 -7.46
N ARG A 87 -17.13 8.14 -7.52
CA ARG A 87 -17.78 7.49 -6.38
C ARG A 87 -16.83 7.30 -5.20
N ILE A 88 -15.57 6.91 -5.44
CA ILE A 88 -14.52 6.90 -4.41
C ILE A 88 -14.39 8.29 -3.78
N SER A 89 -14.22 9.33 -4.60
CA SER A 89 -14.04 10.70 -4.09
C SER A 89 -15.24 11.18 -3.26
N GLU A 90 -16.46 10.80 -3.62
CA GLU A 90 -17.66 11.11 -2.83
C GLU A 90 -17.69 10.38 -1.49
N ILE A 91 -17.37 9.08 -1.48
CA ILE A 91 -17.35 8.26 -0.27
C ILE A 91 -16.24 8.71 0.68
N LEU A 92 -15.10 9.11 0.12
CA LEU A 92 -13.94 9.59 0.88
C LEU A 92 -14.04 11.08 1.24
N ASN A 93 -15.11 11.78 0.85
CA ASN A 93 -15.30 13.17 1.22
C ASN A 93 -15.33 13.33 2.75
N ASP A 94 -14.54 14.27 3.27
CA ASP A 94 -14.35 14.53 4.70
C ASP A 94 -13.72 13.36 5.51
N ARG A 95 -13.25 12.30 4.82
CA ARG A 95 -12.46 11.24 5.42
C ARG A 95 -10.99 11.66 5.42
N ASN A 96 -10.27 11.26 6.46
CA ASN A 96 -8.83 11.50 6.60
C ASN A 96 -8.15 10.25 7.15
N ASP A 97 -6.82 10.32 7.18
CA ASP A 97 -5.94 9.35 7.82
C ASP A 97 -6.10 7.92 7.28
N ILE A 98 -6.34 7.78 5.96
CA ILE A 98 -6.35 6.48 5.29
C ILE A 98 -4.92 6.10 4.91
N ASP A 99 -4.47 4.94 5.38
CA ASP A 99 -3.13 4.42 5.10
C ASP A 99 -3.08 3.66 3.78
N GLY A 100 -4.16 2.96 3.41
CA GLY A 100 -4.20 2.15 2.19
C GLY A 100 -5.55 2.22 1.51
N LEU A 101 -5.53 2.52 0.21
CA LEU A 101 -6.69 2.50 -0.67
C LEU A 101 -6.53 1.37 -1.70
N HIS A 102 -7.30 0.30 -1.55
CA HIS A 102 -7.31 -0.79 -2.52
C HIS A 102 -8.44 -0.58 -3.52
N ILE A 103 -8.12 -0.62 -4.81
CA ILE A 103 -9.08 -0.47 -5.91
C ILE A 103 -9.00 -1.75 -6.74
N ILE A 104 -10.04 -2.57 -6.66
CA ILE A 104 -10.12 -3.88 -7.29
C ILE A 104 -11.14 -3.82 -8.42
N GLY A 105 -10.67 -3.90 -9.65
CA GLY A 105 -11.51 -3.80 -10.83
C GLY A 105 -10.84 -4.45 -12.03
N HIS A 106 -11.17 -3.95 -13.21
CA HIS A 106 -10.59 -4.44 -14.46
C HIS A 106 -9.50 -3.52 -14.96
N GLY A 107 -8.60 -4.06 -15.78
CA GLY A 107 -7.49 -3.32 -16.35
C GLY A 107 -7.05 -3.82 -17.70
N SER A 108 -6.31 -2.98 -18.40
CA SER A 108 -5.53 -3.34 -19.58
C SER A 108 -4.25 -2.50 -19.63
N ALA A 109 -3.41 -2.74 -20.63
CA ALA A 109 -2.13 -2.03 -20.77
C ALA A 109 -2.29 -0.50 -20.81
N GLY A 110 -1.96 0.18 -19.70
CA GLY A 110 -2.04 1.63 -19.60
C GLY A 110 -3.44 2.20 -19.36
N GLU A 111 -4.37 1.38 -18.86
CA GLU A 111 -5.74 1.78 -18.57
C GLU A 111 -6.30 1.03 -17.36
N ILE A 112 -7.02 1.77 -16.52
CA ILE A 112 -7.79 1.23 -15.40
C ILE A 112 -9.27 1.44 -15.72
N LEU A 113 -10.06 0.36 -15.64
CA LEU A 113 -11.51 0.42 -15.72
C LEU A 113 -12.11 0.16 -14.34
N PHE A 114 -12.90 1.12 -13.86
CA PHE A 114 -13.55 1.02 -12.56
C PHE A 114 -14.97 1.56 -12.59
N GLY A 115 -15.95 0.68 -12.46
CA GLY A 115 -17.34 0.93 -12.83
C GLY A 115 -17.44 1.09 -14.35
N ASN A 116 -17.87 2.26 -14.83
CA ASN A 116 -17.83 2.61 -16.26
C ASN A 116 -16.74 3.64 -16.62
N ALA A 117 -15.85 3.95 -15.67
CA ALA A 117 -14.83 4.97 -15.84
C ALA A 117 -13.52 4.39 -16.36
N PHE A 118 -13.06 4.92 -17.50
CA PHE A 118 -11.73 4.63 -18.04
C PHE A 118 -10.73 5.71 -17.60
N LEU A 119 -9.76 5.32 -16.78
CA LEU A 119 -8.63 6.18 -16.39
C LEU A 119 -7.37 5.76 -17.13
N ASN A 120 -6.93 6.60 -18.05
CA ASN A 120 -5.74 6.38 -18.87
C ASN A 120 -5.02 7.72 -19.13
N ASN A 121 -3.92 7.68 -19.89
CA ASN A 121 -3.10 8.87 -20.17
C ASN A 121 -3.84 10.00 -20.92
N GLN A 122 -4.94 9.70 -21.61
CA GLN A 122 -5.75 10.66 -22.34
C GLN A 122 -6.88 11.23 -21.47
N THR A 123 -7.47 10.42 -20.59
CA THR A 123 -8.62 10.80 -19.76
C THR A 123 -8.23 11.36 -18.38
N ILE A 124 -7.01 11.12 -17.89
CA ILE A 124 -6.56 11.52 -16.56
C ILE A 124 -6.71 13.01 -16.24
N THR A 125 -6.61 13.88 -17.25
CA THR A 125 -6.82 15.32 -17.08
C THR A 125 -8.25 15.66 -16.65
N ASN A 126 -9.24 14.84 -17.03
CA ASN A 126 -10.63 14.99 -16.61
C ASN A 126 -10.86 14.59 -15.15
N TYR A 127 -9.95 13.80 -14.57
CA TYR A 127 -10.03 13.30 -13.20
C TYR A 127 -9.12 14.04 -12.22
N GLN A 128 -8.45 15.13 -12.64
CA GLN A 128 -7.43 15.78 -11.82
C GLN A 128 -7.97 16.26 -10.47
N SER A 129 -9.16 16.87 -10.43
CA SER A 129 -9.79 17.29 -9.17
C SER A 129 -10.23 16.09 -8.33
N THR A 130 -10.80 15.07 -8.97
CA THR A 130 -11.27 13.84 -8.32
C THR A 130 -10.11 13.11 -7.63
N LEU A 131 -9.03 12.87 -8.36
CA LEU A 131 -7.82 12.22 -7.84
C LEU A 131 -7.16 13.06 -6.74
N ALA A 132 -7.10 14.38 -6.88
CA ALA A 132 -6.58 15.25 -5.83
C ALA A 132 -7.42 15.16 -4.54
N SER A 133 -8.76 15.12 -4.65
CA SER A 133 -9.66 14.93 -3.50
C SER A 133 -9.50 13.55 -2.86
N ILE A 134 -9.30 12.49 -3.64
CA ILE A 134 -8.97 11.16 -3.10
C ILE A 134 -7.65 11.22 -2.33
N GLY A 135 -6.61 11.82 -2.91
CA GLY A 135 -5.31 11.99 -2.27
C GLY A 135 -5.37 12.75 -0.93
N GLN A 136 -6.26 13.75 -0.81
CA GLN A 136 -6.45 14.51 0.44
C GLN A 136 -7.00 13.67 1.60
N SER A 137 -7.63 12.53 1.31
CA SER A 137 -8.13 11.62 2.35
C SER A 137 -7.07 10.68 2.93
N LEU A 138 -5.92 10.59 2.25
CA LEU A 138 -4.82 9.69 2.60
C LEU A 138 -3.88 10.33 3.63
N THR A 139 -3.14 9.50 4.35
CA THR A 139 -1.99 9.97 5.14
C THR A 139 -0.85 10.41 4.21
N THR A 140 0.17 11.05 4.78
CA THR A 140 1.37 11.45 4.02
C THR A 140 2.18 10.28 3.46
N SER A 141 1.96 9.07 3.99
CA SER A 141 2.53 7.80 3.52
C SER A 141 1.40 6.85 3.13
N GLY A 142 0.29 7.40 2.63
CA GLY A 142 -0.85 6.62 2.22
C GLY A 142 -0.65 6.09 0.81
N ASP A 143 -1.00 4.83 0.59
CA ASP A 143 -0.82 4.15 -0.69
C ASP A 143 -2.14 3.99 -1.45
N ILE A 144 -2.05 3.94 -2.78
CA ILE A 144 -3.14 3.47 -3.64
C ILE A 144 -2.70 2.24 -4.41
N LEU A 145 -3.44 1.15 -4.25
CA LEU A 145 -3.15 -0.16 -4.81
C LEU A 145 -4.21 -0.49 -5.86
N PHE A 146 -3.80 -0.58 -7.13
CA PHE A 146 -4.66 -0.90 -8.26
C PHE A 146 -4.52 -2.38 -8.64
N TYR A 147 -5.58 -3.15 -8.39
CA TYR A 147 -5.70 -4.54 -8.83
C TYR A 147 -6.54 -4.58 -10.10
N GLY A 148 -5.88 -4.87 -11.21
CA GLY A 148 -6.47 -4.98 -12.53
C GLY A 148 -5.41 -5.45 -13.50
N CYS A 149 -5.80 -6.30 -14.45
CA CYS A 149 -4.83 -6.95 -15.32
C CYS A 149 -4.00 -5.94 -16.13
N ASN A 150 -2.68 -6.12 -16.15
CA ASN A 150 -1.73 -5.48 -17.05
C ASN A 150 -1.67 -3.94 -16.98
N VAL A 151 -2.22 -3.31 -15.94
CA VAL A 151 -2.35 -1.83 -15.84
C VAL A 151 -1.01 -1.15 -16.10
N ALA A 152 0.07 -1.67 -15.51
CA ALA A 152 1.42 -1.14 -15.62
C ALA A 152 2.38 -2.03 -16.43
N SER A 153 1.85 -2.88 -17.32
CA SER A 153 2.61 -3.78 -18.21
C SER A 153 3.47 -3.09 -19.28
N THR A 154 3.25 -1.79 -19.51
CA THR A 154 3.92 -1.01 -20.56
C THR A 154 4.44 0.33 -20.04
N ASP A 155 5.36 0.96 -20.77
CA ASP A 155 5.83 2.32 -20.50
C ASP A 155 4.67 3.32 -20.34
N GLN A 156 3.59 3.16 -21.11
CA GLN A 156 2.41 4.03 -20.97
C GLN A 156 1.68 3.79 -19.65
N GLY A 157 1.59 2.53 -19.19
CA GLY A 157 1.06 2.20 -17.87
C GLY A 157 1.92 2.72 -16.73
N GLU A 158 3.24 2.62 -16.83
CA GLU A 158 4.15 3.22 -15.85
C GLU A 158 4.01 4.75 -15.80
N ILE A 159 3.87 5.40 -16.96
CA ILE A 159 3.57 6.83 -17.04
C ILE A 159 2.21 7.16 -16.39
N LEU A 160 1.20 6.32 -16.59
CA LEU A 160 -0.12 6.51 -16.00
C LEU A 160 -0.04 6.50 -14.46
N ILE A 161 0.53 5.45 -13.86
CA ILE A 161 0.60 5.35 -12.38
C ILE A 161 1.46 6.47 -11.79
N LYS A 162 2.51 6.92 -12.49
CA LYS A 162 3.30 8.08 -12.10
C LYS A 162 2.44 9.36 -12.08
N LYS A 163 1.65 9.62 -13.12
CA LYS A 163 0.76 10.79 -13.15
C LYS A 163 -0.30 10.74 -12.06
N ILE A 164 -0.83 9.56 -11.76
CA ILE A 164 -1.76 9.37 -10.65
C ILE A 164 -1.07 9.78 -9.34
N SER A 165 0.11 9.24 -9.05
CA SER A 165 0.92 9.64 -7.88
C SER A 165 1.17 11.15 -7.82
N GLU A 166 1.53 11.77 -8.94
CA GLU A 166 1.78 13.21 -8.98
C GLU A 166 0.54 14.04 -8.65
N ILE A 167 -0.67 13.55 -8.96
CA ILE A 167 -1.94 14.25 -8.67
C ILE A 167 -2.41 13.96 -7.25
N THR A 168 -2.41 12.69 -6.83
CA THR A 168 -2.88 12.27 -5.51
C THR A 168 -1.89 12.59 -4.39
N LYS A 169 -0.60 12.75 -4.72
CA LYS A 169 0.53 12.81 -3.78
C LYS A 169 0.73 11.53 -2.98
N ALA A 170 0.17 10.43 -3.45
CA ALA A 170 0.27 9.10 -2.85
C ALA A 170 1.31 8.25 -3.58
N ASP A 171 1.81 7.24 -2.89
CA ASP A 171 2.59 6.18 -3.51
C ASP A 171 1.64 5.15 -4.15
N ILE A 172 2.01 4.64 -5.32
CA ILE A 172 1.11 3.85 -6.18
C ILE A 172 1.70 2.48 -6.46
N ALA A 173 0.90 1.43 -6.31
CA ALA A 173 1.22 0.08 -6.77
C ALA A 173 0.17 -0.41 -7.78
N ALA A 174 0.61 -1.14 -8.81
CA ALA A 174 -0.27 -1.72 -9.82
C ALA A 174 0.33 -3.03 -10.39
N SER A 175 -0.53 -3.91 -10.89
CA SER A 175 -0.12 -5.14 -11.56
C SER A 175 0.42 -4.88 -12.96
N ASP A 176 1.44 -5.64 -13.37
CA ASP A 176 1.97 -5.67 -14.74
C ASP A 176 1.58 -6.91 -15.56
N ASP A 177 0.79 -7.82 -14.99
CA ASP A 177 0.37 -9.06 -15.62
C ASP A 177 -1.11 -9.42 -15.33
N ILE A 178 -1.50 -10.69 -15.48
CA ILE A 178 -2.87 -11.11 -15.21
C ILE A 178 -3.07 -11.21 -13.69
N THR A 179 -3.89 -10.32 -13.12
CA THR A 179 -4.32 -10.47 -11.73
C THR A 179 -5.42 -11.53 -11.57
N GLY A 180 -5.20 -12.55 -10.75
CA GLY A 180 -6.19 -13.62 -10.48
C GLY A 180 -5.63 -15.03 -10.62
N LYS A 181 -6.45 -15.96 -11.09
CA LYS A 181 -6.12 -17.40 -11.19
C LYS A 181 -5.00 -17.71 -12.20
N SER A 182 -5.02 -17.03 -13.34
CA SER A 182 -4.10 -17.29 -14.45
C SER A 182 -2.77 -16.54 -14.32
N GLY A 183 -2.64 -15.65 -13.32
CA GLY A 183 -1.39 -15.04 -12.89
C GLY A 183 -1.31 -15.02 -11.38
N ASP A 184 -1.23 -13.85 -10.75
CA ASP A 184 -1.17 -13.73 -9.29
C ASP A 184 -1.88 -12.48 -8.75
N TRP A 185 -1.63 -12.12 -7.48
CA TRP A 185 -2.19 -10.92 -6.84
C TRP A 185 -1.10 -9.90 -6.50
N GLU A 186 0.12 -10.13 -6.98
CA GLU A 186 1.26 -9.23 -6.77
C GLU A 186 1.05 -7.91 -7.52
N LEU A 187 1.67 -6.86 -6.99
CA LEU A 187 1.69 -5.53 -7.59
C LEU A 187 3.15 -5.17 -7.80
N GLU A 188 3.66 -5.55 -8.97
CA GLU A 188 5.08 -5.53 -9.35
C GLU A 188 5.55 -4.09 -9.56
N LYS A 189 4.67 -3.25 -10.09
CA LYS A 189 4.99 -1.88 -10.47
C LYS A 189 4.63 -0.94 -9.36
N LYS A 190 5.64 -0.20 -8.91
CA LYS A 190 5.53 0.72 -7.78
C LYS A 190 6.12 2.06 -8.16
N TYR A 191 5.45 3.13 -7.77
CA TYR A 191 5.96 4.48 -7.81
C TYR A 191 5.86 5.09 -6.42
N GLY A 192 7.01 5.25 -5.75
CA GLY A 192 7.07 5.59 -4.33
C GLY A 192 7.49 4.42 -3.45
N ILE A 193 7.27 4.55 -2.13
CA ILE A 193 7.46 3.47 -1.15
C ILE A 193 6.08 2.92 -0.81
N ILE A 194 5.90 1.60 -0.83
CA ILE A 194 4.60 0.99 -0.52
C ILE A 194 4.69 0.33 0.85
N GLU A 195 4.04 0.93 1.85
CA GLU A 195 3.93 0.38 3.20
C GLU A 195 2.69 -0.49 3.40
N THR A 196 1.68 -0.33 2.55
CA THR A 196 0.42 -1.07 2.60
C THR A 196 0.64 -2.52 2.18
N GLU A 197 0.13 -3.43 2.99
CA GLU A 197 0.23 -4.86 2.73
C GLU A 197 -0.65 -5.24 1.52
N ASN A 198 -0.05 -5.96 0.58
CA ASN A 198 -0.78 -6.45 -0.56
C ASN A 198 -1.77 -7.57 -0.17
N VAL A 199 -2.98 -7.57 -0.73
CA VAL A 199 -3.93 -8.67 -0.52
C VAL A 199 -3.45 -9.94 -1.20
N LYS A 200 -3.72 -11.09 -0.57
CA LYS A 200 -3.58 -12.41 -1.19
C LYS A 200 -4.92 -13.12 -1.14
N VAL A 201 -5.50 -13.38 -2.30
CA VAL A 201 -6.80 -14.03 -2.40
C VAL A 201 -6.60 -15.51 -2.71
N LEU A 202 -6.99 -16.37 -1.78
CA LEU A 202 -6.89 -17.83 -1.93
C LEU A 202 -8.22 -18.40 -2.42
N GLY A 203 -8.17 -19.30 -3.41
CA GLY A 203 -9.37 -19.96 -3.92
C GLY A 203 -10.22 -19.10 -4.85
N TYR A 204 -9.69 -17.98 -5.34
CA TYR A 204 -10.30 -17.20 -6.42
C TYR A 204 -10.08 -17.92 -7.76
N GLU A 205 -11.15 -18.20 -8.48
CA GLU A 205 -11.12 -19.08 -9.66
C GLU A 205 -11.26 -18.36 -11.00
N ASP A 206 -11.30 -17.02 -10.98
CA ASP A 206 -11.43 -16.13 -12.13
C ASP A 206 -10.17 -15.24 -12.29
N ASP A 207 -10.17 -14.39 -13.31
CA ASP A 207 -9.18 -13.33 -13.52
C ASP A 207 -9.87 -11.97 -13.46
N LEU A 208 -9.14 -10.92 -13.07
CA LEU A 208 -9.62 -9.53 -13.15
C LEU A 208 -9.62 -8.99 -14.59
N TYR A 209 -9.62 -9.88 -15.58
CA TYR A 209 -9.66 -9.53 -16.99
C TYR A 209 -11.09 -9.24 -17.42
N GLN A 210 -11.28 -8.25 -18.30
CA GLN A 210 -12.57 -8.02 -18.94
C GLN A 210 -12.47 -8.20 -20.45
N ASP A 211 -13.30 -9.10 -20.97
CA ASP A 211 -13.45 -9.32 -22.40
C ASP A 211 -13.93 -8.04 -23.11
N GLY A 212 -13.23 -7.65 -24.18
CA GLY A 212 -13.68 -6.59 -25.09
C GLY A 212 -13.20 -5.17 -24.76
N ILE A 213 -12.30 -4.99 -23.79
CA ILE A 213 -11.53 -3.75 -23.67
C ILE A 213 -10.36 -3.84 -24.68
N SER A 214 -10.42 -3.02 -25.73
CA SER A 214 -9.43 -2.94 -26.80
C SER A 214 -8.67 -1.63 -26.76
#